data_AF-A0A2P7R3F7-F1
#
_entry.id   AF-A0A2P7R3F7-F1
#
_cell.length_a   1.000
_cell.length_b   1.000
_cell.length_c   1.000
_cell.angle_alpha   90.00
_cell.angle_beta   90.00
_cell.angle_gamma   90.00
#
_symmetry.space_group_name_H-M   'P 1'
#
loop_
_entity.id
_entity.type
_entity.pdbx_description
1 polymer ?
#
loop_
_entity_poly.entity_id
_entity_poly.type
_entity_poly.pdbx_seq_one_letter_code
_entity_poly.pdbx_strand_id
1 'polypeptide(L)' 'MTKLVHIARREAVLSVALALLYLAGWAATAYLVPPGLTLAGWPLWFVLSCLFNPLLFVLLCILMVRRGFQPVELGEHHEP' A
#
# COMPACT_ATOMS: atom_id res chain seq x y z
N MET A 1 -28.02 2.41 -8.19
CA MET A 1 -26.84 3.25 -8.47
C MET A 1 -26.06 3.69 -7.23
N THR A 2 -26.70 4.02 -6.10
CA THR A 2 -26.03 4.51 -4.87
C THR A 2 -25.02 3.53 -4.26
N LYS A 3 -25.30 2.22 -4.29
CA LYS A 3 -24.40 1.19 -3.72
C LYS A 3 -23.02 1.13 -4.40
N LEU A 4 -22.98 1.28 -5.73
CA LEU A 4 -21.73 1.30 -6.52
C LEU A 4 -20.84 2.49 -6.14
N VAL A 5 -21.43 3.69 -6.00
CA VAL A 5 -20.70 4.89 -5.60
C VAL A 5 -20.15 4.76 -4.18
N HIS A 6 -20.90 4.13 -3.26
CA HIS A 6 -20.44 3.85 -1.91
C HIS A 6 -19.25 2.88 -1.86
N ILE A 7 -19.26 1.83 -2.68
CA ILE A 7 -18.15 0.86 -2.80
C ILE A 7 -16.92 1.57 -3.35
N ALA A 8 -17.06 2.27 -4.48
CA ALA A 8 -15.96 3.00 -5.11
C ALA A 8 -15.31 4.03 -4.16
N ARG A 9 -16.12 4.76 -3.37
CA ARG A 9 -15.60 5.72 -2.38
C ARG A 9 -14.82 5.04 -1.27
N ARG A 10 -15.27 3.88 -0.80
CA ARG A 10 -14.62 3.12 0.27
C ARG A 10 -13.28 2.55 -0.18
N GLU A 11 -13.23 2.02 -1.40
CA GLU A 11 -12.00 1.51 -2.00
C GLU A 11 -11.00 2.63 -2.28
N ALA A 12 -11.45 3.78 -2.81
CA ALA A 12 -10.58 4.93 -3.03
C ALA A 12 -9.94 5.45 -1.73
N VAL A 13 -10.73 5.55 -0.64
CA VAL A 13 -10.20 5.96 0.68
C VAL A 13 -9.18 4.95 1.21
N LEU A 14 -9.42 3.65 0.99
CA LEU A 14 -8.46 2.60 1.35
C LEU A 14 -7.14 2.76 0.58
N SER A 15 -7.18 2.98 -0.74
CA SER A 15 -5.99 3.21 -1.57
C SER A 15 -5.20 4.44 -1.11
N VAL A 16 -5.89 5.54 -0.80
CA VAL A 16 -5.25 6.78 -0.31
C VAL A 16 -4.62 6.56 1.07
N ALA A 17 -5.32 5.92 2.00
CA ALA A 17 -4.76 5.60 3.32
C ALA A 17 -3.52 4.70 3.20
N LEU A 18 -3.52 3.77 2.24
CA LEU A 18 -2.39 2.89 1.96
C LEU A 18 -1.18 3.66 1.43
N ALA A 19 -1.39 4.59 0.50
CA ALA A 19 -0.33 5.45 -0.02
C ALA A 19 0.28 6.34 1.08
N LEU A 20 -0.54 6.85 2.00
CA LEU A 20 -0.06 7.61 3.16
C LEU A 20 0.76 6.74 4.12
N LEU A 21 0.32 5.51 4.40
CA LEU A 21 1.08 4.55 5.22
C LEU A 21 2.42 4.18 4.59
N TYR A 22 2.43 3.96 3.28
CA TYR A 22 3.64 3.72 2.50
C TYR A 22 4.62 4.91 2.62
N LEU A 23 4.15 6.13 2.39
CA LEU A 23 4.96 7.36 2.52
C LEU A 23 5.49 7.54 3.95
N ALA A 24 4.68 7.26 4.96
CA ALA A 24 5.10 7.33 6.36
C ALA A 24 6.18 6.30 6.69
N GLY A 25 6.05 5.06 6.21
CA GLY A 25 7.06 4.00 6.39
C GLY A 25 8.37 4.31 5.67
N TRP A 26 8.29 4.86 4.46
CA TRP A 26 9.46 5.34 3.73
C TRP A 26 10.14 6.51 4.44
N ALA A 27 9.39 7.51 4.90
CA ALA A 27 9.93 8.63 5.65
C ALA A 27 10.57 8.17 6.97
N ALA A 28 9.92 7.25 7.70
CA ALA A 28 10.48 6.68 8.91
C ALA A 28 11.82 5.99 8.63
N THR A 29 11.91 5.18 7.58
CA THR A 29 13.17 4.48 7.23
C THR A 29 14.24 5.41 6.69
N ALA A 30 13.89 6.51 6.02
CA ALA A 30 14.84 7.51 5.55
C ALA A 30 15.41 8.38 6.70
N TYR A 31 14.58 8.75 7.69
CA TYR A 31 14.97 9.68 8.75
C TYR A 31 15.42 9.01 10.07
N LEU A 32 14.93 7.80 10.41
CA LEU A 32 15.41 7.08 11.60
C LEU A 32 16.77 6.42 11.37
N VAL A 33 17.13 6.09 10.11
CA VAL A 33 18.37 5.38 9.82
C VAL A 33 19.53 6.39 9.76
N PRO A 34 20.51 6.34 10.68
CA PRO A 34 21.63 7.26 10.66
C PRO A 34 22.48 7.03 9.42
N PRO A 35 22.96 8.08 8.72
CA PRO A 35 23.76 7.94 7.51
C PRO A 35 25.12 7.26 7.73
N GLY A 36 25.58 7.17 8.99
CA GLY A 36 26.82 6.47 9.36
C GLY A 36 26.69 4.95 9.49
N LEU A 37 25.48 4.38 9.45
CA LEU A 37 25.29 2.93 9.44
C LEU A 37 25.50 2.39 8.03
N THR A 38 26.57 1.61 7.87
CA THR A 38 26.89 0.90 6.62
C THR A 38 26.81 -0.60 6.85
N LEU A 39 26.13 -1.32 5.95
CA LEU A 39 26.10 -2.78 5.94
C LEU A 39 26.84 -3.24 4.69
N ALA A 40 27.88 -4.08 4.86
CA ALA A 40 28.70 -4.59 3.75
C ALA A 40 29.30 -3.48 2.82
N GLY A 41 29.58 -2.29 3.37
CA GLY A 41 30.15 -1.16 2.61
C GLY A 41 29.12 -0.27 1.90
N TRP A 42 27.83 -0.59 1.99
CA TRP A 42 26.74 0.19 1.38
C TRP A 42 25.93 0.93 2.45
N PRO A 43 25.41 2.14 2.15
CA PRO A 43 24.58 2.87 3.10
C PRO A 43 23.34 2.07 3.47
N LEU A 44 23.09 1.88 4.76
CA LEU A 44 21.94 1.08 5.22
C LEU A 44 20.61 1.67 4.77
N TRP A 45 20.50 3.00 4.75
CA TRP A 45 19.31 3.72 4.27
C TRP A 45 19.00 3.39 2.80
N PHE A 46 20.02 3.16 1.96
CA PHE A 46 19.85 2.76 0.57
C PHE A 46 19.27 1.34 0.47
N VAL A 47 19.80 0.39 1.24
CA VAL A 47 19.31 -1.00 1.25
C VAL A 47 17.88 -1.05 1.78
N LEU A 48 17.56 -0.28 2.82
CA LEU A 48 16.17 -0.14 3.26
C LEU A 48 15.32 0.51 2.16
N SER A 49 15.68 1.66 1.62
CA SER A 49 14.88 2.30 0.57
C SER A 49 14.73 1.46 -0.71
N CYS A 50 15.68 0.60 -1.08
CA CYS A 50 15.58 -0.23 -2.28
C CYS A 50 14.92 -1.59 -2.04
N LEU A 51 15.10 -2.22 -0.88
CA LEU A 51 14.61 -3.57 -0.61
C LEU A 51 13.38 -3.57 0.30
N PHE A 52 13.36 -2.69 1.31
CA PHE A 52 12.22 -2.54 2.21
C PHE A 52 11.04 -1.87 1.52
N ASN A 53 11.29 -0.87 0.68
CA ASN A 53 10.25 -0.13 -0.04
C ASN A 53 9.38 -1.01 -0.97
N PRO A 54 9.94 -1.85 -1.86
CA PRO A 54 9.12 -2.78 -2.66
C PRO A 54 8.44 -3.84 -1.79
N LEU A 55 9.09 -4.33 -0.74
CA LEU A 55 8.49 -5.31 0.17
C LEU A 55 7.31 -4.72 0.96
N LEU A 56 7.46 -3.49 1.44
CA LEU A 56 6.44 -2.72 2.13
C LEU A 56 5.25 -2.45 1.21
N PHE A 57 5.51 -2.09 -0.05
CA PHE A 57 4.48 -1.90 -1.06
C PHE A 57 3.68 -3.19 -1.27
N VAL A 58 4.33 -4.33 -1.44
CA VAL A 58 3.66 -5.63 -1.58
C VAL A 58 2.83 -5.98 -0.34
N LEU A 59 3.39 -5.79 0.86
CA LEU A 59 2.68 -6.07 2.11
C LEU A 59 1.43 -5.19 2.26
N LEU A 60 1.54 -3.92 1.90
CA LEU A 60 0.44 -2.97 1.90
C LEU A 60 -0.62 -3.36 0.86
N CYS A 61 -0.23 -3.73 -0.36
CA CYS A 61 -1.15 -4.23 -1.38
C CYS A 61 -1.93 -5.47 -0.89
N ILE A 62 -1.25 -6.41 -0.23
CA ILE A 62 -1.91 -7.59 0.38
C ILE A 62 -2.90 -7.14 1.46
N LEU A 63 -2.51 -6.21 2.34
CA LEU A 63 -3.39 -5.70 3.39
C LEU A 63 -4.63 -5.01 2.82
N MET A 64 -4.46 -4.21 1.76
CA MET A 64 -5.54 -3.56 1.02
C MET A 64 -6.50 -4.59 0.43
N VAL A 65 -5.97 -5.62 -0.26
CA VAL A 65 -6.80 -6.70 -0.83
C VAL A 65 -7.58 -7.40 0.28
N ARG A 66 -6.94 -7.73 1.41
CA ARG A 66 -7.59 -8.42 2.53
C ARG A 66 -8.62 -7.57 3.29
N ARG A 67 -8.47 -6.25 3.34
CA ARG A 67 -9.37 -5.33 4.07
C ARG A 67 -10.47 -4.71 3.19
N GLY A 68 -10.19 -4.56 1.90
CA GLY A 68 -10.97 -3.75 0.98
C GLY A 68 -11.81 -4.53 0.00
N PHE A 69 -11.31 -5.65 -0.52
CA PHE A 69 -12.05 -6.42 -1.51
C PHE A 69 -13.18 -7.20 -0.83
N GLN A 70 -14.36 -6.61 -0.83
CA GLN A 70 -15.57 -7.40 -0.82
C GLN A 70 -15.73 -8.01 -2.22
N PRO A 71 -16.16 -9.28 -2.34
CA PRO A 71 -16.56 -9.81 -3.62
C PRO A 71 -17.72 -8.95 -4.14
N VAL A 72 -17.44 -8.13 -5.15
CA VAL A 72 -18.47 -7.46 -5.92
C VAL A 72 -19.05 -8.53 -6.82
N GLU A 73 -20.28 -8.96 -6.53
CA GLU A 73 -21.07 -9.66 -7.54
C GLU A 73 -21.33 -8.65 -8.66
N LEU A 74 -20.64 -8.84 -9.78
CA LEU A 74 -21.09 -8.25 -11.05
C LEU A 74 -22.43 -8.91 -11.32
N GLY A 75 -23.51 -8.27 -10.87
CA GLY A 75 -24.86 -8.77 -11.07
C GLY A 75 -25.01 -9.15 -12.53
N GLU A 76 -25.32 -10.42 -12.79
CA GLU A 76 -25.59 -10.88 -14.14
C GLU A 76 -26.72 -10.03 -14.70
N HIS A 77 -26.39 -9.22 -15.70
CA HIS A 77 -27.39 -8.67 -16.59
C HIS A 77 -28.00 -9.87 -17.32
N HIS A 78 -29.10 -10.38 -16.79
CA HIS A 78 -30.02 -11.24 -17.53
C HIS A 78 -30.63 -10.37 -18.63
N GLU A 79 -29.95 -10.32 -19.78
CA GLU A 79 -30.56 -9.84 -21.02
C GLU A 79 -31.68 -10.84 -21.39
N PRO A 80 -32.94 -10.37 -21.53
CA PRO A 80 -34.10 -11.22 -21.82
C PRO A 80 -34.13 -11.75 -23.25
#